data_AF-A0A9W6TX95-F1
#
_entry.id   AF-A0A9W6TX95-F1
#
_cell.length_a   1.000
_cell.length_b   1.000
_cell.length_c   1.000
_cell.angle_alpha   90.00
_cell.angle_beta   90.00
_cell.angle_gamma   90.00
#
_symmetry.space_group_name_H-M   'P 1'
#
loop_
_entity.id
_entity.type
_entity.pdbx_description
1 polymer ?
#
loop_
_entity_poly.entity_id
_entity_poly.type
_entity_poly.pdbx_seq_one_letter_code
_entity_poly.pdbx_strand_id
1 'polypeptide(L)'
;MMNDLKPATSEPETLSLSLPSHMRRLHHSHSVDGSPRSSHASVSSIATLAVHKDKPMLHVRRLSTGQMADEAVPKERIDVINEYLQERVNTRPLIGVVCGSGLGGLSKCLANQEVIKYEDIPQFPRSTVEGHAGELVFGDLDGIHVVCMRGRFHCYEGYAMRETALPIRVMYLLGIKYLLVTNAAGGLNPDFNVGDLMIINDHLNIPGLSGQHPLIGPNDSRFGARFTALSNCYDKKLQDLAVGVAEKLGIAHKVRKGVYCFVSGPTFETPTECRFLRLVGGDAVGMSTVPEVVVAAHCGLKVIGMSVITNKALFPGEEREPASHNEVLETVQATQHDIETYVRDLIATVGKQHS
;
A
#
# COMPACT_ATOMS: atom_id res chain seq x y z
N MET A 1 32.41 -34.74 58.48
CA MET A 1 31.29 -35.47 57.85
C MET A 1 30.48 -34.41 57.11
N MET A 2 30.82 -33.99 55.89
CA MET A 2 31.43 -34.72 54.76
C MET A 2 30.60 -35.94 54.36
N ASN A 3 29.96 -35.82 53.19
CA ASN A 3 29.56 -36.91 52.32
C ASN A 3 29.46 -36.32 50.91
N ASP A 4 30.28 -36.81 49.98
CA ASP A 4 30.38 -36.27 48.62
C ASP A 4 29.34 -36.88 47.68
N LEU A 5 28.78 -36.08 46.77
CA LEU A 5 28.14 -36.57 45.55
C LEU A 5 28.66 -35.77 44.35
N LYS A 6 29.23 -36.49 43.38
CA LYS A 6 29.87 -35.91 42.19
C LYS A 6 28.82 -35.48 41.16
N PRO A 7 29.09 -34.42 40.36
CA PRO A 7 28.30 -34.13 39.17
C PRO A 7 28.57 -35.20 38.09
N ALA A 8 27.53 -35.55 37.33
CA ALA A 8 27.65 -36.38 36.14
C ALA A 8 27.78 -35.50 34.89
N THR A 9 28.86 -35.66 34.14
CA THR A 9 29.08 -34.98 32.86
C THR A 9 28.69 -35.90 31.71
N SER A 10 27.66 -35.53 30.95
CA SER A 10 27.27 -36.19 29.70
C SER A 10 27.66 -35.31 28.50
N GLU A 11 28.61 -35.77 27.70
CA GLU A 11 28.94 -35.14 26.42
C GLU A 11 27.84 -35.45 25.37
N PRO A 12 27.59 -34.54 24.39
CA PRO A 12 26.55 -34.76 23.38
C PRO A 12 27.05 -35.67 22.24
N GLU A 13 26.28 -36.72 21.93
CA GLU A 13 26.58 -37.61 20.79
C GLU A 13 26.42 -36.88 19.45
N THR A 14 27.49 -36.85 18.64
CA THR A 14 27.50 -36.22 17.32
C THR A 14 26.88 -37.13 16.25
N LEU A 15 25.58 -37.00 16.01
CA LEU A 15 24.87 -37.70 14.93
C LEU A 15 25.29 -37.21 13.53
N SER A 16 26.24 -37.93 12.92
CA SER A 16 26.72 -37.64 11.56
C SER A 16 25.75 -38.16 10.48
N LEU A 17 24.88 -37.30 9.96
CA LEU A 17 23.99 -37.62 8.84
C LEU A 17 24.73 -37.60 7.49
N SER A 18 25.07 -38.78 6.98
CA SER A 18 25.67 -38.96 5.65
C SER A 18 24.62 -38.85 4.53
N LEU A 19 24.75 -37.85 3.65
CA LEU A 19 23.90 -37.69 2.47
C LEU A 19 24.32 -38.65 1.33
N PRO A 20 23.41 -39.47 0.77
CA PRO A 20 23.68 -40.26 -0.42
C PRO A 20 23.81 -39.37 -1.67
N SER A 21 24.90 -39.53 -2.41
CA SER A 21 25.11 -38.87 -3.70
C SER A 21 24.35 -39.56 -4.85
N HIS A 22 24.05 -38.76 -5.89
CA HIS A 22 23.44 -39.13 -7.18
C HIS A 22 21.90 -39.19 -7.25
N MET A 23 21.32 -38.17 -7.89
CA MET A 23 20.14 -38.33 -8.73
C MET A 23 20.41 -37.64 -10.07
N ARG A 24 20.53 -38.42 -11.16
CA ARG A 24 20.75 -37.85 -12.51
C ARG A 24 19.45 -37.25 -13.04
N ARG A 25 19.51 -36.07 -13.66
CA ARG A 25 18.39 -35.54 -14.46
C ARG A 25 18.25 -36.40 -15.72
N LEU A 26 17.09 -37.02 -15.90
CA LEU A 26 16.72 -37.65 -17.17
C LEU A 26 15.90 -36.64 -17.99
N HIS A 27 16.41 -36.27 -19.16
CA HIS A 27 15.62 -35.60 -20.18
C HIS A 27 14.79 -36.64 -20.93
N HIS A 28 13.47 -36.47 -20.97
CA HIS A 28 12.60 -37.19 -21.91
C HIS A 28 12.14 -36.24 -23.02
N SER A 29 12.76 -36.38 -24.19
CA SER A 29 12.30 -35.81 -25.45
C SER A 29 11.63 -36.91 -26.28
N HIS A 30 10.37 -36.72 -26.68
CA HIS A 30 9.70 -37.62 -27.61
C HIS A 30 9.11 -36.84 -28.78
N SER A 31 9.63 -37.12 -29.97
CA SER A 31 9.17 -36.58 -31.26
C SER A 31 9.62 -37.55 -32.37
N VAL A 32 8.70 -38.28 -32.98
CA VAL A 32 8.93 -39.12 -34.17
C VAL A 32 7.66 -39.11 -35.04
N ASP A 33 7.81 -38.79 -36.32
CA ASP A 33 6.75 -38.84 -37.33
C ASP A 33 6.40 -40.27 -37.77
N GLY A 34 5.22 -40.47 -38.40
CA GLY A 34 4.84 -41.77 -38.96
C GLY A 34 3.47 -41.85 -39.63
N SER A 35 3.32 -41.28 -40.83
CA SER A 35 2.21 -41.58 -41.75
C SER A 35 2.66 -42.62 -42.82
N PRO A 36 1.87 -43.03 -43.84
CA PRO A 36 0.46 -42.76 -44.16
C PRO A 36 -0.37 -44.00 -44.59
N ARG A 37 -1.67 -43.82 -44.89
CA ARG A 37 -2.36 -44.41 -46.07
C ARG A 37 -3.78 -43.83 -46.32
N SER A 38 -4.18 -43.80 -47.59
CA SER A 38 -5.53 -43.47 -48.11
C SER A 38 -6.38 -44.76 -48.25
N SER A 39 -7.65 -44.81 -48.69
CA SER A 39 -8.59 -43.87 -49.35
C SER A 39 -10.05 -44.24 -48.94
N HIS A 40 -11.17 -43.61 -49.34
CA HIS A 40 -11.46 -42.61 -50.38
C HIS A 40 -12.48 -41.56 -49.83
N ALA A 41 -13.42 -40.87 -50.51
CA ALA A 41 -14.06 -40.97 -51.85
C ALA A 41 -14.34 -39.57 -52.46
N SER A 42 -15.52 -39.33 -53.05
CA SER A 42 -16.00 -38.10 -53.73
C SER A 42 -17.54 -37.98 -53.58
N VAL A 43 -18.30 -36.95 -54.03
CA VAL A 43 -18.28 -36.09 -55.25
C VAL A 43 -18.82 -34.66 -54.96
N SER A 44 -18.53 -33.72 -55.86
CA SER A 44 -18.86 -32.27 -55.84
C SER A 44 -20.21 -31.86 -56.46
N SER A 45 -20.65 -30.63 -56.18
CA SER A 45 -21.20 -29.73 -57.22
C SER A 45 -21.04 -28.24 -56.85
N ILE A 46 -21.13 -27.34 -57.84
CA ILE A 46 -21.00 -25.87 -57.72
C ILE A 46 -22.29 -25.22 -58.25
N ALA A 47 -22.77 -24.14 -57.61
CA ALA A 47 -23.93 -23.38 -58.07
C ALA A 47 -23.68 -21.86 -58.12
N THR A 48 -23.96 -21.31 -59.30
CA THR A 48 -23.69 -19.96 -59.83
C THR A 48 -24.27 -18.78 -59.03
N LEU A 49 -23.65 -17.60 -59.20
CA LEU A 49 -24.14 -16.28 -58.77
C LEU A 49 -25.52 -15.92 -59.33
N ALA A 50 -26.28 -15.12 -58.57
CA ALA A 50 -27.39 -14.31 -59.07
C ALA A 50 -27.19 -12.84 -58.62
N VAL A 51 -27.44 -11.88 -59.52
CA VAL A 51 -27.24 -10.45 -59.29
C VAL A 51 -28.57 -9.75 -59.06
N HIS A 52 -28.70 -8.99 -57.96
CA HIS A 52 -29.73 -7.96 -57.83
C HIS A 52 -29.09 -6.58 -57.77
N LYS A 53 -29.69 -5.63 -58.50
CA LYS A 53 -29.28 -4.22 -58.58
C LYS A 53 -30.03 -3.35 -57.56
N ASP A 54 -29.63 -2.08 -57.55
CA ASP A 54 -30.40 -0.90 -57.15
C ASP A 54 -30.69 -0.69 -55.65
N LYS A 55 -29.75 0.00 -54.99
CA LYS A 55 -30.05 1.09 -54.04
C LYS A 55 -29.08 2.27 -54.31
N PRO A 56 -29.52 3.53 -54.17
CA PRO A 56 -28.82 4.68 -54.74
C PRO A 56 -27.59 5.12 -53.92
N MET A 57 -26.60 5.72 -54.60
CA MET A 57 -25.50 6.42 -53.93
C MET A 57 -26.02 7.64 -53.16
N LEU A 58 -25.82 7.67 -51.85
CA LEU A 58 -25.91 8.91 -51.08
C LEU A 58 -24.70 9.80 -51.43
N HIS A 59 -24.97 11.03 -51.86
CA HIS A 59 -23.94 12.02 -52.14
C HIS A 59 -23.13 12.34 -50.88
N VAL A 60 -21.83 12.00 -50.87
CA VAL A 60 -20.89 12.47 -49.86
C VAL A 60 -20.64 13.96 -50.10
N ARG A 61 -21.47 14.80 -49.47
CA ARG A 61 -21.37 16.25 -49.53
C ARG A 61 -20.11 16.69 -48.77
N ARG A 62 -18.99 16.88 -49.48
CA ARG A 62 -17.79 17.54 -48.93
C ARG A 62 -18.19 18.91 -48.36
N LEU A 63 -18.24 19.01 -47.04
CA LEU A 63 -18.28 20.30 -46.36
C LEU A 63 -16.87 20.88 -46.37
N SER A 64 -16.74 22.06 -46.97
CA SER A 64 -15.49 22.81 -47.00
C SER A 64 -15.30 23.59 -45.70
N THR A 65 -14.11 23.46 -45.10
CA THR A 65 -13.39 24.48 -44.32
C THR A 65 -14.23 25.56 -43.60
N GLY A 66 -14.19 25.59 -42.27
CA GLY A 66 -14.48 26.85 -41.56
C GLY A 66 -15.16 26.81 -40.19
N GLN A 67 -14.92 25.80 -39.34
CA GLN A 67 -15.02 25.90 -37.88
C GLN A 67 -14.58 24.57 -37.25
N MET A 68 -13.29 24.48 -36.90
CA MET A 68 -12.92 23.63 -35.77
C MET A 68 -13.44 24.37 -34.54
N ALA A 69 -14.49 23.86 -33.90
CA ALA A 69 -14.75 24.24 -32.53
C ALA A 69 -13.54 23.80 -31.71
N ASP A 70 -13.12 24.63 -30.75
CA ASP A 70 -12.04 24.27 -29.83
C ASP A 70 -12.64 23.30 -28.79
N GLU A 71 -12.86 22.05 -29.21
CA GLU A 71 -13.32 20.95 -28.37
C GLU A 71 -12.21 20.63 -27.35
N ALA A 72 -12.19 21.43 -26.29
CA ALA A 72 -11.24 21.33 -25.20
C ALA A 72 -11.18 19.88 -24.72
N VAL A 73 -10.00 19.25 -24.90
CA VAL A 73 -9.76 17.85 -24.55
C VAL A 73 -10.25 17.62 -23.12
N PRO A 74 -11.18 16.68 -22.87
CA PRO A 74 -11.77 16.49 -21.56
C PRO A 74 -10.69 16.28 -20.49
N LYS A 75 -10.56 17.24 -19.56
CA LYS A 75 -9.53 17.21 -18.52
C LYS A 75 -9.65 15.92 -17.72
N GLU A 76 -8.53 15.25 -17.47
CA GLU A 76 -8.56 14.05 -16.67
C GLU A 76 -8.94 14.39 -15.22
N ARG A 77 -9.58 13.42 -14.53
CA ARG A 77 -9.99 13.52 -13.12
C ARG A 77 -8.90 14.08 -12.21
N ILE A 78 -7.64 13.68 -12.43
CA ILE A 78 -6.51 14.11 -11.61
C ILE A 78 -6.13 15.58 -11.83
N ASP A 79 -6.27 16.08 -13.05
CA ASP A 79 -5.95 17.46 -13.40
C ASP A 79 -7.03 18.42 -12.85
N VAL A 80 -8.31 18.04 -12.94
CA VAL A 80 -9.44 18.78 -12.34
C VAL A 80 -9.29 18.90 -10.82
N ILE A 81 -8.86 17.83 -10.14
CA ILE A 81 -8.57 17.86 -8.69
C ILE A 81 -7.40 18.79 -8.38
N ASN A 82 -6.31 18.70 -9.16
CA ASN A 82 -5.11 19.49 -8.92
C ASN A 82 -5.35 21.00 -9.15
N GLU A 83 -6.04 21.39 -10.22
CA GLU A 83 -6.38 22.78 -10.50
C GLU A 83 -7.20 23.40 -9.35
N TYR A 84 -8.26 22.72 -8.92
CA TYR A 84 -9.10 23.17 -7.79
C TYR A 84 -8.31 23.42 -6.51
N LEU A 85 -7.30 22.58 -6.23
CA LEU A 85 -6.46 22.71 -5.03
C LEU A 85 -5.40 23.83 -5.19
N GLN A 86 -4.80 23.99 -6.38
CA GLN A 86 -3.87 25.08 -6.65
C GLN A 86 -4.54 26.47 -6.64
N GLU A 87 -5.84 26.57 -6.90
CA GLU A 87 -6.63 27.80 -6.71
C GLU A 87 -6.84 28.18 -5.22
N ARG A 88 -6.70 27.23 -4.29
CA ARG A 88 -7.12 27.37 -2.88
C ARG A 88 -5.98 27.30 -1.87
N VAL A 89 -4.92 26.56 -2.19
CA VAL A 89 -3.78 26.30 -1.32
C VAL A 89 -2.57 27.06 -1.85
N ASN A 90 -2.16 28.10 -1.12
CA ASN A 90 -0.99 28.90 -1.49
C ASN A 90 0.33 28.30 -0.98
N THR A 91 0.25 27.35 -0.03
CA THR A 91 1.41 26.62 0.50
C THR A 91 1.84 25.49 -0.43
N ARG A 92 3.15 25.24 -0.52
CA ARG A 92 3.69 24.10 -1.26
C ARG A 92 4.19 23.04 -0.28
N PRO A 93 3.42 21.98 0.02
CA PRO A 93 3.81 21.01 1.03
C PRO A 93 5.05 20.22 0.61
N LEU A 94 6.00 20.07 1.53
CA LEU A 94 7.19 19.22 1.36
C LEU A 94 6.89 17.77 1.74
N ILE A 95 6.05 17.58 2.75
CA ILE A 95 5.74 16.28 3.36
C ILE A 95 4.24 16.03 3.27
N GLY A 96 3.85 14.90 2.70
CA GLY A 96 2.51 14.35 2.82
C GLY A 96 2.41 13.41 4.02
N VAL A 97 1.30 13.44 4.74
CA VAL A 97 0.99 12.53 5.86
C VAL A 97 -0.37 11.90 5.62
N VAL A 98 -0.46 10.56 5.70
CA VAL A 98 -1.74 9.85 5.64
C VAL A 98 -2.06 9.28 7.02
N CYS A 99 -2.99 9.94 7.72
CA CYS A 99 -3.39 9.53 9.06
C CYS A 99 -4.19 8.22 9.00
N GLY A 100 -3.79 7.24 9.80
CA GLY A 100 -4.57 6.04 10.09
C GLY A 100 -5.72 6.32 11.07
N SER A 101 -6.53 5.31 11.34
CA SER A 101 -7.61 5.35 12.33
C SER A 101 -7.07 5.78 13.70
N GLY A 102 -7.78 6.69 14.38
CA GLY A 102 -7.36 7.32 15.63
C GLY A 102 -6.22 8.36 15.52
N LEU A 103 -5.42 8.34 14.45
CA LEU A 103 -4.29 9.27 14.25
C LEU A 103 -4.67 10.59 13.58
N GLY A 104 -5.96 10.85 13.38
CA GLY A 104 -6.49 12.12 12.86
C GLY A 104 -6.27 13.34 13.76
N GLY A 105 -5.64 13.17 14.93
CA GLY A 105 -5.16 14.24 15.80
C GLY A 105 -3.82 14.85 15.38
N LEU A 106 -3.01 14.14 14.57
CA LEU A 106 -1.70 14.61 14.08
C LEU A 106 -1.71 16.00 13.42
N SER A 107 -2.80 16.35 12.74
CA SER A 107 -2.97 17.67 12.13
C SER A 107 -3.01 18.81 13.15
N LYS A 108 -3.41 18.55 14.39
CA LYS A 108 -3.46 19.56 15.48
C LYS A 108 -2.07 20.09 15.85
N CYS A 109 -1.00 19.37 15.51
CA CYS A 109 0.37 19.82 15.70
C CYS A 109 0.81 20.86 14.66
N LEU A 110 0.04 21.09 13.59
CA LEU A 110 0.34 22.10 12.56
C LEU A 110 -0.16 23.49 12.98
N ALA A 111 0.65 24.51 12.75
CA ALA A 111 0.23 25.91 12.75
C ALA A 111 -0.41 26.28 11.40
N ASN A 112 -1.04 27.46 11.33
CA ASN A 112 -1.53 28.09 10.09
C ASN A 112 -2.40 27.15 9.21
N GLN A 113 -3.34 26.43 9.82
CA GLN A 113 -4.07 25.37 9.13
C GLN A 113 -5.06 25.88 8.07
N GLU A 114 -4.89 25.43 6.83
CA GLU A 114 -5.89 25.52 5.75
C GLU A 114 -6.57 24.15 5.61
N VAL A 115 -7.90 24.09 5.79
CA VAL A 115 -8.68 22.84 5.79
C VAL A 115 -9.59 22.79 4.57
N ILE A 116 -9.50 21.72 3.78
CA ILE A 116 -10.36 21.47 2.61
C ILE A 116 -10.97 20.08 2.74
N LYS A 117 -12.30 19.98 2.77
CA LYS A 117 -12.97 18.68 2.86
C LYS A 117 -12.93 17.92 1.54
N TYR A 118 -12.92 16.60 1.60
CA TYR A 118 -13.04 15.70 0.45
C TYR A 118 -14.36 15.89 -0.30
N GLU A 119 -15.44 16.32 0.36
CA GLU A 119 -16.73 16.58 -0.28
C GLU A 119 -16.75 17.84 -1.15
N ASP A 120 -15.88 18.82 -0.86
CA ASP A 120 -15.77 20.08 -1.60
C ASP A 120 -14.85 19.96 -2.83
N ILE A 121 -13.93 18.97 -2.84
CA ILE A 121 -12.97 18.74 -3.92
C ILE A 121 -13.66 17.99 -5.08
N PRO A 122 -13.69 18.55 -6.32
CA PRO A 122 -14.39 17.96 -7.44
C PRO A 122 -13.80 16.60 -7.81
N GLN A 123 -14.67 15.58 -7.94
CA GLN A 123 -14.31 14.20 -8.32
C GLN A 123 -13.41 13.45 -7.30
N PHE A 124 -13.19 13.97 -6.09
CA PHE A 124 -12.44 13.26 -5.05
C PHE A 124 -13.25 12.07 -4.48
N PRO A 125 -12.61 11.01 -3.94
CA PRO A 125 -13.33 9.94 -3.25
C PRO A 125 -13.90 10.44 -1.91
N ARG A 126 -14.90 9.75 -1.36
CA ARG A 126 -15.54 10.10 -0.08
C ARG A 126 -15.12 9.12 1.00
N SER A 127 -15.02 9.59 2.24
CA SER A 127 -14.77 8.71 3.39
C SER A 127 -16.09 8.21 3.95
N THR A 128 -16.21 6.91 4.25
CA THR A 128 -17.43 6.33 4.84
C THR A 128 -17.20 5.64 6.19
N VAL A 129 -15.94 5.38 6.54
CA VAL A 129 -15.53 4.79 7.82
C VAL A 129 -15.62 5.81 8.96
N GLU A 130 -16.05 5.36 10.14
CA GLU A 130 -16.14 6.17 11.36
C GLU A 130 -14.74 6.63 11.83
N GLY A 131 -14.68 7.81 12.46
CA GLY A 131 -13.41 8.42 12.90
C GLY A 131 -12.55 9.01 11.78
N HIS A 132 -12.94 8.86 10.51
CA HIS A 132 -12.25 9.46 9.36
C HIS A 132 -12.95 10.76 8.95
N ALA A 133 -12.38 11.91 9.35
CA ALA A 133 -13.00 13.23 9.17
C ALA A 133 -13.27 13.62 7.70
N GLY A 134 -12.46 13.11 6.77
CA GLY A 134 -12.63 13.36 5.34
C GLY A 134 -12.07 14.71 4.88
N GLU A 135 -10.88 15.07 5.34
CA GLU A 135 -10.26 16.39 5.11
C GLU A 135 -8.80 16.30 4.67
N LEU A 136 -8.40 17.17 3.74
CA LEU A 136 -7.01 17.59 3.58
C LEU A 136 -6.76 18.78 4.50
N VAL A 137 -5.75 18.68 5.36
CA VAL A 137 -5.29 19.79 6.22
C VAL A 137 -3.87 20.14 5.86
N PHE A 138 -3.69 21.33 5.32
CA PHE A 138 -2.39 21.95 5.07
C PHE A 138 -1.97 22.76 6.29
N GLY A 139 -0.67 22.92 6.53
CA GLY A 139 -0.18 23.78 7.61
C GLY A 139 1.32 23.63 7.84
N ASP A 140 1.82 24.32 8.86
CA ASP A 140 3.25 24.46 9.16
C ASP A 140 3.68 23.68 10.40
N LEU A 141 4.85 23.03 10.34
CA LEU A 141 5.55 22.51 11.52
C LEU A 141 7.03 22.89 11.45
N ASP A 142 7.55 23.65 12.41
CA ASP A 142 8.94 24.15 12.41
C ASP A 142 9.37 24.86 11.10
N GLY A 143 8.41 25.50 10.39
CA GLY A 143 8.64 26.11 9.07
C GLY A 143 8.64 25.14 7.89
N ILE A 144 8.28 23.88 8.12
CA ILE A 144 8.07 22.84 7.09
C ILE A 144 6.59 22.81 6.74
N HIS A 145 6.25 23.09 5.47
CA HIS A 145 4.88 22.92 4.97
C HIS A 145 4.51 21.43 4.87
N VAL A 146 3.37 21.04 5.44
CA VAL A 146 2.84 19.68 5.51
C VAL A 146 1.43 19.63 4.95
N VAL A 147 1.05 18.51 4.32
CA VAL A 147 -0.35 18.18 4.00
C VAL A 147 -0.76 16.85 4.63
N CYS A 148 -1.80 16.88 5.47
CA CYS A 148 -2.33 15.72 6.20
C CYS A 148 -3.68 15.28 5.63
N MET A 149 -3.81 14.02 5.22
CA MET A 149 -5.11 13.37 5.03
C MET A 149 -5.68 12.93 6.38
N ARG A 150 -6.75 13.58 6.84
CA ARG A 150 -7.49 13.20 8.05
C ARG A 150 -8.56 12.18 7.70
N GLY A 151 -8.11 10.95 7.50
CA GLY A 151 -8.93 9.84 7.03
C GLY A 151 -8.45 9.34 5.67
N ARG A 152 -8.12 8.06 5.60
CA ARG A 152 -7.79 7.30 4.39
C ARG A 152 -9.01 6.56 3.85
N PHE A 153 -8.95 6.14 2.59
CA PHE A 153 -9.97 5.29 1.95
C PHE A 153 -9.48 3.84 1.90
N HIS A 154 -10.38 2.87 2.06
CA HIS A 154 -10.06 1.45 2.07
C HIS A 154 -10.73 0.68 0.93
N CYS A 155 -10.15 -0.47 0.59
CA CYS A 155 -10.72 -1.32 -0.46
C CYS A 155 -12.00 -2.04 0.01
N TYR A 156 -12.13 -2.28 1.32
CA TYR A 156 -13.35 -2.83 1.91
C TYR A 156 -14.53 -1.84 1.94
N GLU A 157 -14.32 -0.54 1.71
CA GLU A 157 -15.39 0.45 1.46
C GLU A 157 -15.98 0.31 0.04
N GLY A 158 -15.47 -0.64 -0.77
CA GLY A 158 -15.87 -0.87 -2.16
C GLY A 158 -15.02 -0.11 -3.20
N TYR A 159 -14.08 0.73 -2.75
CA TYR A 159 -13.19 1.47 -3.64
C TYR A 159 -12.14 0.57 -4.30
N ALA A 160 -11.88 0.80 -5.59
CA ALA A 160 -10.74 0.19 -6.26
C ALA A 160 -9.42 0.77 -5.71
N MET A 161 -8.34 -0.02 -5.66
CA MET A 161 -7.03 0.43 -5.14
C MET A 161 -6.47 1.67 -5.85
N ARG A 162 -6.79 1.86 -7.12
CA ARG A 162 -6.44 3.07 -7.89
C ARG A 162 -7.11 4.33 -7.34
N GLU A 163 -8.30 4.20 -6.74
CA GLU A 163 -9.01 5.31 -6.10
C GLU A 163 -8.55 5.54 -4.66
N THR A 164 -8.32 4.47 -3.88
CA THR A 164 -7.83 4.63 -2.50
C THR A 164 -6.47 5.33 -2.44
N ALA A 165 -5.61 5.06 -3.43
CA ALA A 165 -4.30 5.71 -3.58
C ALA A 165 -4.30 6.95 -4.49
N LEU A 166 -5.45 7.39 -5.02
CA LEU A 166 -5.57 8.60 -5.85
C LEU A 166 -5.01 9.87 -5.16
N PRO A 167 -5.24 10.11 -3.85
CA PRO A 167 -4.72 11.30 -3.16
C PRO A 167 -3.19 11.41 -3.17
N ILE A 168 -2.46 10.29 -3.28
CA ILE A 168 -0.99 10.31 -3.30
C ILE A 168 -0.47 10.97 -4.58
N ARG A 169 -1.16 10.78 -5.71
CA ARG A 169 -0.87 11.50 -6.96
C ARG A 169 -1.19 12.98 -6.85
N VAL A 170 -2.26 13.33 -6.14
CA VAL A 170 -2.64 14.73 -5.88
C VAL A 170 -1.56 15.42 -5.03
N MET A 171 -1.12 14.81 -3.93
CA MET A 171 -0.01 15.34 -3.13
C MET A 171 1.29 15.47 -3.93
N TYR A 172 1.60 14.51 -4.80
CA TYR A 172 2.77 14.58 -5.69
C TYR A 172 2.72 15.80 -6.62
N LEU A 173 1.55 16.09 -7.23
CA LEU A 173 1.36 17.28 -8.07
C LEU A 173 1.44 18.60 -7.27
N LEU A 174 0.91 18.62 -6.04
CA LEU A 174 1.10 19.73 -5.09
C LEU A 174 2.57 19.91 -4.66
N GLY A 175 3.40 18.87 -4.85
CA GLY A 175 4.85 18.98 -4.88
C GLY A 175 5.61 18.25 -3.79
N ILE A 176 4.97 17.39 -2.98
CA ILE A 176 5.65 16.69 -1.88
C ILE A 176 6.88 15.90 -2.36
N LYS A 177 7.80 15.63 -1.43
CA LYS A 177 9.02 14.83 -1.65
C LYS A 177 9.10 13.63 -0.72
N TYR A 178 8.42 13.71 0.41
CA TYR A 178 8.34 12.66 1.42
C TYR A 178 6.88 12.32 1.70
N LEU A 179 6.59 11.03 1.93
CA LEU A 179 5.29 10.54 2.37
C LEU A 179 5.46 9.78 3.68
N LEU A 180 4.76 10.20 4.73
CA LEU A 180 4.57 9.45 5.97
C LEU A 180 3.21 8.77 5.94
N VAL A 181 3.18 7.43 5.95
CA VAL A 181 1.94 6.64 6.03
C VAL A 181 1.82 6.02 7.42
N THR A 182 0.65 6.16 8.04
CA THR A 182 0.37 5.65 9.38
C THR A 182 -0.88 4.76 9.40
N ASN A 183 -0.86 3.69 10.18
CA ASN A 183 -2.00 2.78 10.34
C ASN A 183 -2.05 2.17 11.75
N ALA A 184 -3.22 1.60 12.08
CA ALA A 184 -3.35 0.57 13.12
C ALA A 184 -3.13 -0.82 12.48
N ALA A 185 -2.53 -1.74 13.23
CA ALA A 185 -2.24 -3.10 12.78
C ALA A 185 -2.30 -4.13 13.92
N GLY A 186 -2.71 -5.35 13.59
CA GLY A 186 -2.60 -6.50 14.47
C GLY A 186 -1.17 -7.02 14.51
N GLY A 187 -0.60 -7.20 15.71
CA GLY A 187 0.76 -7.73 15.89
C GLY A 187 0.83 -9.24 15.64
N LEU A 188 1.45 -9.65 14.53
CA LEU A 188 1.76 -11.06 14.23
C LEU A 188 3.01 -11.52 14.98
N ASN A 189 3.95 -10.62 15.26
CA ASN A 189 5.15 -10.93 16.03
C ASN A 189 4.83 -10.95 17.54
N PRO A 190 5.02 -12.09 18.25
CA PRO A 190 4.66 -12.22 19.67
C PRO A 190 5.47 -11.29 20.59
N ASP A 191 6.67 -10.90 20.16
CA ASP A 191 7.56 -9.97 20.87
C ASP A 191 7.01 -8.54 20.85
N PHE A 192 6.09 -8.23 19.94
CA PHE A 192 5.43 -6.92 19.87
C PHE A 192 4.27 -6.85 20.85
N ASN A 193 4.02 -5.67 21.40
CA ASN A 193 3.03 -5.40 22.43
C ASN A 193 2.02 -4.36 21.97
N VAL A 194 0.85 -4.36 22.62
CA VAL A 194 -0.19 -3.35 22.37
C VAL A 194 0.38 -1.98 22.72
N GLY A 195 0.37 -1.07 21.75
CA GLY A 195 1.00 0.25 21.83
C GLY A 195 2.48 0.33 21.41
N ASP A 196 3.08 -0.76 20.90
CA ASP A 196 4.35 -0.68 20.19
C ASP A 196 4.20 0.05 18.84
N LEU A 197 5.29 0.66 18.38
CA LEU A 197 5.38 1.40 17.12
C LEU A 197 6.31 0.71 16.14
N MET A 198 5.76 -0.01 15.17
CA MET A 198 6.54 -0.69 14.13
C MET A 198 6.86 0.24 12.97
N ILE A 199 8.14 0.51 12.75
CA ILE A 199 8.65 1.06 11.49
C ILE A 199 8.54 -0.04 10.42
N ILE A 200 7.75 0.22 9.38
CA ILE A 200 7.58 -0.72 8.25
C ILE A 200 8.89 -0.73 7.45
N ASN A 201 9.52 -1.90 7.32
CA ASN A 201 10.75 -2.07 6.55
C ASN A 201 10.50 -2.60 5.12
N ASP A 202 9.47 -3.43 4.96
CA ASP A 202 9.00 -4.05 3.72
C ASP A 202 7.51 -4.43 3.87
N HIS A 203 6.86 -4.91 2.81
CA HIS A 203 5.46 -5.37 2.87
C HIS A 203 5.16 -6.65 2.08
N LEU A 204 4.16 -7.39 2.54
CA LEU A 204 3.51 -8.45 1.77
C LEU A 204 2.18 -7.94 1.20
N ASN A 205 2.15 -7.67 -0.09
CA ASN A 205 0.96 -7.21 -0.81
C ASN A 205 0.11 -8.40 -1.27
N ILE A 206 -0.60 -9.06 -0.35
CA ILE A 206 -1.35 -10.31 -0.65
C ILE A 206 -2.39 -10.10 -1.77
N PRO A 207 -3.21 -9.03 -1.80
CA PRO A 207 -4.11 -8.76 -2.91
C PRO A 207 -3.37 -8.49 -4.23
N GLY A 208 -2.22 -7.81 -4.17
CA GLY A 208 -1.37 -7.52 -5.33
C GLY A 208 -0.86 -8.78 -6.03
N LEU A 209 -0.52 -9.83 -5.27
CA LEU A 209 -0.13 -11.14 -5.81
C LEU A 209 -1.27 -11.85 -6.57
N SER A 210 -2.53 -11.56 -6.20
CA SER A 210 -3.73 -12.02 -6.93
C SER A 210 -4.24 -11.04 -8.01
N GLY A 211 -3.51 -9.96 -8.30
CA GLY A 211 -3.82 -9.00 -9.35
C GLY A 211 -4.66 -7.79 -8.93
N GLN A 212 -5.12 -7.69 -7.68
CA GLN A 212 -5.70 -6.46 -7.15
C GLN A 212 -4.56 -5.48 -6.83
N HIS A 213 -4.30 -4.52 -7.71
CA HIS A 213 -3.11 -3.66 -7.63
C HIS A 213 -3.41 -2.23 -8.12
N PRO A 214 -2.96 -1.16 -7.44
CA PRO A 214 -3.28 0.23 -7.81
C PRO A 214 -2.78 0.63 -9.21
N LEU A 215 -1.69 0.00 -9.69
CA LEU A 215 -1.09 0.25 -11.02
C LEU A 215 -1.63 -0.67 -12.14
N ILE A 216 -2.75 -1.38 -11.90
CA ILE A 216 -3.46 -2.11 -12.97
C ILE A 216 -4.10 -1.13 -13.97
N GLY A 217 -4.32 -1.56 -15.21
CA GLY A 217 -4.79 -0.70 -16.30
C GLY A 217 -3.68 0.16 -16.93
N PRO A 218 -4.02 1.16 -17.78
CA PRO A 218 -3.05 2.01 -18.46
C PRO A 218 -2.09 2.74 -17.52
N ASN A 219 -0.84 2.94 -17.97
CA ASN A 219 0.16 3.73 -17.26
C ASN A 219 0.16 5.18 -17.72
N ASP A 220 0.30 6.08 -16.77
CA ASP A 220 0.55 7.49 -17.02
C ASP A 220 2.02 7.80 -16.70
N SER A 221 2.75 8.27 -17.71
CA SER A 221 4.17 8.61 -17.64
C SER A 221 4.46 9.95 -16.94
N ARG A 222 3.45 10.78 -16.64
CA ARG A 222 3.60 11.97 -15.77
C ARG A 222 3.98 11.59 -14.34
N PHE A 223 3.56 10.40 -13.90
CA PHE A 223 3.81 9.88 -12.56
C PHE A 223 5.02 8.94 -12.51
N GLY A 224 5.12 7.95 -13.41
CA GLY A 224 6.19 6.96 -13.28
C GLY A 224 6.27 5.90 -14.38
N ALA A 225 7.30 5.06 -14.25
CA ALA A 225 7.59 3.97 -15.17
C ALA A 225 6.57 2.81 -15.08
N ARG A 226 6.27 2.17 -16.22
CA ARG A 226 5.30 1.05 -16.33
C ARG A 226 5.57 -0.10 -15.38
N PHE A 227 6.85 -0.35 -15.09
CA PHE A 227 7.32 -1.34 -14.14
C PHE A 227 8.17 -0.62 -13.09
N THR A 228 7.66 -0.51 -11.88
CA THR A 228 8.32 0.17 -10.76
C THR A 228 8.89 -0.87 -9.80
N ALA A 229 10.17 -0.72 -9.44
CA ALA A 229 10.80 -1.58 -8.42
C ALA A 229 10.42 -1.11 -7.01
N LEU A 230 9.98 -2.04 -6.16
CA LEU A 230 9.53 -1.73 -4.79
C LEU A 230 10.58 -2.07 -3.71
N SER A 231 11.73 -2.65 -4.08
CA SER A 231 12.77 -3.16 -3.16
C SER A 231 13.43 -2.11 -2.25
N ASN A 232 13.15 -0.83 -2.46
CA ASN A 232 13.56 0.27 -1.58
C ASN A 232 12.40 1.29 -1.40
N CYS A 233 11.13 0.85 -1.49
CA CYS A 233 9.98 1.77 -1.42
C CYS A 233 9.85 2.46 -0.05
N TYR A 234 10.23 1.77 1.03
CA TYR A 234 10.47 2.37 2.34
C TYR A 234 11.93 2.86 2.41
N ASP A 235 12.15 4.18 2.47
CA ASP A 235 13.50 4.76 2.41
C ASP A 235 14.29 4.45 3.70
N LYS A 236 15.40 3.72 3.54
CA LYS A 236 16.26 3.29 4.64
C LYS A 236 16.76 4.45 5.52
N LYS A 237 17.05 5.62 4.95
CA LYS A 237 17.48 6.80 5.73
C LYS A 237 16.34 7.34 6.58
N LEU A 238 15.12 7.36 6.06
CA LEU A 238 13.95 7.77 6.86
C LEU A 238 13.66 6.78 8.00
N GLN A 239 13.85 5.48 7.77
CA GLN A 239 13.76 4.46 8.83
C GLN A 239 14.81 4.70 9.93
N ASP A 240 16.04 5.04 9.55
CA ASP A 240 17.13 5.26 10.52
C ASP A 240 16.95 6.59 11.29
N LEU A 241 16.41 7.63 10.65
CA LEU A 241 16.01 8.87 11.31
C LEU A 241 14.86 8.64 12.31
N ALA A 242 13.90 7.77 11.97
CA ALA A 242 12.81 7.41 12.88
C ALA A 242 13.33 6.72 14.16
N VAL A 243 14.24 5.75 14.04
CA VAL A 243 14.93 5.16 15.20
C VAL A 243 15.65 6.24 16.02
N GLY A 244 16.43 7.12 15.37
CA GLY A 244 17.15 8.20 16.05
C GLY A 244 16.26 9.30 16.67
N VAL A 245 14.98 9.39 16.32
CA VAL A 245 13.98 10.23 17.03
C VAL A 245 13.43 9.48 18.24
N ALA A 246 13.15 8.18 18.13
CA ALA A 246 12.69 7.35 19.23
C ALA A 246 13.70 7.25 20.38
N GLU A 247 15.00 7.21 20.06
CA GLU A 247 16.10 7.28 21.03
C GLU A 247 16.11 8.60 21.80
N LYS A 248 15.99 9.74 21.11
CA LYS A 248 15.96 11.08 21.73
C LYS A 248 14.76 11.29 22.65
N LEU A 249 13.62 10.68 22.31
CA LEU A 249 12.40 10.71 23.12
C LEU A 249 12.37 9.64 24.23
N GLY A 250 13.38 8.77 24.33
CA GLY A 250 13.43 7.67 25.31
C GLY A 250 12.48 6.50 25.03
N ILE A 251 11.66 6.58 23.97
CA ILE A 251 10.64 5.60 23.61
C ILE A 251 11.16 4.45 22.71
N ALA A 252 12.48 4.39 22.43
CA ALA A 252 13.08 3.33 21.61
C ALA A 252 12.71 1.90 22.07
N HIS A 253 12.43 1.70 23.36
CA HIS A 253 11.96 0.42 23.91
C HIS A 253 10.56 -0.02 23.41
N LYS A 254 9.73 0.91 22.93
CA LYS A 254 8.42 0.67 22.26
C LYS A 254 8.54 0.53 20.74
N VAL A 255 9.67 0.93 20.16
CA VAL A 255 9.84 0.94 18.70
C VAL A 255 10.29 -0.44 18.20
N ARG A 256 9.63 -0.87 17.13
CA ARG A 256 9.86 -2.14 16.43
C ARG A 256 10.20 -1.86 14.98
N LYS A 257 10.64 -2.88 14.26
CA LYS A 257 10.88 -2.81 12.82
C LYS A 257 10.53 -4.15 12.20
N GLY A 258 9.69 -4.15 11.16
CA GLY A 258 9.14 -5.40 10.65
C GLY A 258 8.30 -5.25 9.38
N VAL A 259 7.91 -6.40 8.85
CA VAL A 259 7.17 -6.55 7.58
C VAL A 259 5.67 -6.39 7.81
N TYR A 260 5.05 -5.50 7.05
CA TYR A 260 3.60 -5.27 7.10
C TYR A 260 2.85 -6.11 6.06
N CYS A 261 1.96 -6.98 6.52
CA CYS A 261 1.04 -7.75 5.67
C CYS A 261 -0.19 -6.90 5.33
N PHE A 262 -0.39 -6.61 4.05
CA PHE A 262 -1.65 -6.03 3.56
C PHE A 262 -2.62 -7.15 3.15
N VAL A 263 -3.81 -7.13 3.75
CA VAL A 263 -4.96 -7.95 3.37
C VAL A 263 -6.16 -7.05 3.07
N SER A 264 -7.17 -7.54 2.33
CA SER A 264 -8.26 -6.67 1.87
C SER A 264 -9.26 -6.24 2.95
N GLY A 265 -9.41 -7.01 4.04
CA GLY A 265 -10.48 -6.83 5.02
C GLY A 265 -11.88 -7.14 4.44
N PRO A 266 -12.98 -6.73 5.12
CA PRO A 266 -13.03 -6.03 6.41
C PRO A 266 -12.97 -6.95 7.64
N THR A 267 -13.04 -8.28 7.46
CA THR A 267 -12.90 -9.23 8.57
C THR A 267 -11.47 -9.23 9.11
N PHE A 268 -11.31 -9.19 10.43
CA PHE A 268 -10.05 -9.57 11.07
C PHE A 268 -9.65 -11.01 10.72
N GLU A 269 -8.36 -11.29 10.82
CA GLU A 269 -7.75 -12.54 10.38
C GLU A 269 -8.15 -13.70 11.29
N THR A 270 -8.47 -14.87 10.71
CA THR A 270 -8.62 -16.09 11.49
C THR A 270 -7.25 -16.54 12.04
N PRO A 271 -7.20 -17.31 13.15
CA PRO A 271 -5.92 -17.77 13.70
C PRO A 271 -5.05 -18.59 12.72
N THR A 272 -5.66 -19.23 11.72
CA THR A 272 -4.92 -19.93 10.65
C THR A 272 -4.29 -18.95 9.66
N GLU A 273 -4.95 -17.82 9.36
CA GLU A 273 -4.40 -16.74 8.53
C GLU A 273 -3.31 -15.98 9.27
N CYS A 274 -3.48 -15.67 10.57
CA CYS A 274 -2.41 -15.15 11.43
C CYS A 274 -1.15 -16.03 11.37
N ARG A 275 -1.32 -17.34 11.53
CA ARG A 275 -0.23 -18.33 11.43
C ARG A 275 0.40 -18.37 10.04
N PHE A 276 -0.40 -18.29 8.97
CA PHE A 276 0.10 -18.24 7.60
C PHE A 276 0.93 -16.98 7.33
N LEU A 277 0.40 -15.80 7.67
CA LEU A 277 1.06 -14.52 7.47
C LEU A 277 2.38 -14.44 8.25
N ARG A 278 2.41 -14.95 9.49
CA ARG A 278 3.66 -15.08 10.26
C ARG A 278 4.64 -16.06 9.61
N LEU A 279 4.17 -17.20 9.10
CA LEU A 279 5.02 -18.22 8.46
C LEU A 279 5.69 -17.70 7.18
N VAL A 280 5.06 -16.79 6.44
CA VAL A 280 5.65 -16.13 5.26
C VAL A 280 6.46 -14.87 5.59
N GLY A 281 6.71 -14.58 6.88
CA GLY A 281 7.60 -13.51 7.33
C GLY A 281 6.93 -12.20 7.76
N GLY A 282 5.61 -12.19 7.98
CA GLY A 282 4.86 -11.03 8.48
C GLY A 282 5.05 -10.76 9.98
N ASP A 283 5.28 -9.50 10.33
CA ASP A 283 5.40 -9.02 11.72
C ASP A 283 4.14 -8.31 12.22
N ALA A 284 3.39 -7.65 11.33
CA ALA A 284 2.09 -7.06 11.60
C ALA A 284 1.15 -7.19 10.39
N VAL A 285 -0.17 -7.11 10.61
CA VAL A 285 -1.19 -7.19 9.55
C VAL A 285 -2.17 -6.02 9.62
N GLY A 286 -2.60 -5.52 8.46
CA GLY A 286 -3.60 -4.46 8.36
C GLY A 286 -4.23 -4.32 6.98
N MET A 287 -5.28 -3.48 6.90
CA MET A 287 -6.20 -3.41 5.76
C MET A 287 -6.01 -2.17 4.87
N SER A 288 -4.83 -1.53 4.95
CA SER A 288 -4.54 -0.27 4.24
C SER A 288 -3.05 -0.10 3.90
N THR A 289 -2.60 1.13 3.60
CA THR A 289 -1.20 1.56 3.46
C THR A 289 -0.50 1.11 2.18
N VAL A 290 -0.44 -0.18 1.87
CA VAL A 290 0.35 -0.68 0.73
C VAL A 290 -0.05 -0.05 -0.62
N PRO A 291 -1.34 0.17 -0.95
CA PRO A 291 -1.72 0.89 -2.17
C PRO A 291 -1.14 2.31 -2.25
N GLU A 292 -1.08 3.03 -1.12
CA GLU A 292 -0.50 4.37 -1.00
C GLU A 292 1.01 4.33 -1.26
N VAL A 293 1.72 3.41 -0.61
CA VAL A 293 3.18 3.21 -0.75
C VAL A 293 3.57 2.86 -2.19
N VAL A 294 2.80 1.98 -2.85
CA VAL A 294 3.06 1.57 -4.24
C VAL A 294 2.88 2.74 -5.21
N VAL A 295 1.87 3.59 -5.00
CA VAL A 295 1.68 4.80 -5.82
C VAL A 295 2.74 5.86 -5.50
N ALA A 296 3.14 6.01 -4.24
CA ALA A 296 4.22 6.91 -3.84
C ALA A 296 5.56 6.53 -4.49
N ALA A 297 5.89 5.23 -4.50
CA ALA A 297 7.08 4.70 -5.17
C ALA A 297 7.00 4.83 -6.70
N HIS A 298 5.81 4.66 -7.30
CA HIS A 298 5.58 4.95 -8.74
C HIS A 298 5.91 6.42 -9.05
N CYS A 299 5.49 7.34 -8.17
CA CYS A 299 5.79 8.77 -8.24
C CYS A 299 7.21 9.18 -7.78
N GLY A 300 8.09 8.24 -7.44
CA GLY A 300 9.46 8.54 -6.98
C GLY A 300 9.55 9.26 -5.63
N LEU A 301 8.48 9.23 -4.81
CA LEU A 301 8.48 9.79 -3.46
C LEU A 301 9.27 8.89 -2.49
N LYS A 302 9.90 9.50 -1.49
CA LYS A 302 10.52 8.76 -0.38
C LYS A 302 9.48 8.47 0.69
N VAL A 303 9.27 7.19 1.00
CA VAL A 303 8.22 6.78 1.94
C VAL A 303 8.80 6.32 3.26
N ILE A 304 8.15 6.69 4.36
CA ILE A 304 8.32 6.09 5.68
C ILE A 304 6.95 5.61 6.16
N GLY A 305 6.85 4.35 6.57
CA GLY A 305 5.62 3.74 7.03
C GLY A 305 5.70 3.36 8.49
N MET A 306 4.64 3.60 9.25
CA MET A 306 4.56 3.26 10.68
C MET A 306 3.21 2.63 11.04
N SER A 307 3.26 1.51 11.75
CA SER A 307 2.10 0.82 12.30
C SER A 307 2.07 0.94 13.82
N VAL A 308 0.93 1.35 14.36
CA VAL A 308 0.61 1.20 15.79
C VAL A 308 0.12 -0.23 15.97
N ILE A 309 0.76 -0.99 16.86
CA ILE A 309 0.29 -2.35 17.19
C ILE A 309 -0.90 -2.22 18.13
N THR A 310 -2.11 -2.40 17.61
CA THR A 310 -3.36 -2.10 18.33
C THR A 310 -3.97 -3.27 19.08
N ASN A 311 -3.58 -4.48 18.71
CA ASN A 311 -4.02 -5.74 19.30
C ASN A 311 -2.95 -6.81 19.01
N LYS A 312 -2.89 -7.91 19.77
CA LYS A 312 -2.08 -9.08 19.38
C LYS A 312 -2.92 -10.01 18.51
N ALA A 313 -2.32 -10.57 17.46
CA ALA A 313 -2.98 -11.58 16.64
C ALA A 313 -3.19 -12.87 17.45
N LEU A 314 -4.34 -13.53 17.24
CA LEU A 314 -4.64 -14.83 17.84
C LEU A 314 -4.05 -15.95 16.99
N PHE A 315 -3.51 -16.98 17.65
CA PHE A 315 -2.93 -18.17 17.00
C PHE A 315 -3.71 -19.46 17.34
N PRO A 316 -3.62 -20.53 16.52
CA PRO A 316 -4.46 -21.71 16.70
C PRO A 316 -4.17 -22.43 18.03
N GLY A 317 -5.19 -22.55 18.88
CA GLY A 317 -5.09 -23.13 20.22
C GLY A 317 -4.96 -22.10 21.35
N GLU A 318 -4.99 -20.80 21.07
CA GLU A 318 -5.10 -19.75 22.07
C GLU A 318 -6.56 -19.39 22.38
N GLU A 319 -6.89 -19.19 23.65
CA GLU A 319 -8.18 -18.65 24.11
C GLU A 319 -7.98 -17.24 24.67
N ARG A 320 -8.50 -16.24 23.94
CA ARG A 320 -8.51 -14.80 24.29
C ARG A 320 -9.72 -14.15 23.62
N GLU A 321 -10.07 -12.93 24.04
CA GLU A 321 -11.12 -12.15 23.39
C GLU A 321 -10.82 -11.90 21.89
N PRO A 322 -11.83 -11.93 21.00
CA PRO A 322 -11.66 -11.59 19.59
C PRO A 322 -11.29 -10.12 19.39
N ALA A 323 -10.43 -9.85 18.39
CA ALA A 323 -10.07 -8.49 17.99
C ALA A 323 -11.33 -7.67 17.62
N SER A 324 -11.40 -6.42 18.09
CA SER A 324 -12.55 -5.54 17.87
C SER A 324 -12.15 -4.13 17.44
N HIS A 325 -13.05 -3.43 16.74
CA HIS A 325 -12.78 -2.03 16.36
C HIS A 325 -12.68 -1.11 17.58
N ASN A 326 -13.37 -1.43 18.68
CA ASN A 326 -13.33 -0.65 19.91
C ASN A 326 -11.96 -0.79 20.60
N GLU A 327 -11.42 -2.00 20.74
CA GLU A 327 -10.05 -2.27 21.24
C GLU A 327 -9.00 -1.46 20.45
N VAL A 328 -9.16 -1.41 19.13
CA VAL A 328 -8.30 -0.62 18.23
C VAL A 328 -8.40 0.87 18.53
N LEU A 329 -9.62 1.42 18.66
CA LEU A 329 -9.83 2.84 18.97
C LEU A 329 -9.34 3.22 20.37
N GLU A 330 -9.61 2.39 21.38
CA GLU A 330 -9.16 2.57 22.76
C GLU A 330 -7.63 2.56 22.85
N THR A 331 -6.96 1.62 22.17
CA THR A 331 -5.50 1.57 22.14
C THR A 331 -4.89 2.80 21.47
N VAL A 332 -5.43 3.25 20.32
CA VAL A 332 -4.89 4.45 19.66
C VAL A 332 -5.14 5.70 20.50
N GLN A 333 -6.28 5.83 21.20
CA GLN A 333 -6.50 6.92 22.16
C GLN A 333 -5.50 6.88 23.32
N ALA A 334 -5.28 5.71 23.92
CA ALA A 334 -4.33 5.53 25.03
C ALA A 334 -2.87 5.81 24.65
N THR A 335 -2.52 5.67 23.37
CA THR A 335 -1.16 5.90 22.84
C THR A 335 -1.00 7.21 22.08
N GLN A 336 -2.09 7.95 21.86
CA GLN A 336 -2.15 9.12 20.98
C GLN A 336 -1.04 10.15 21.24
N HIS A 337 -0.77 10.47 22.51
CA HIS A 337 0.21 11.52 22.86
C HIS A 337 1.66 11.15 22.51
N ASP A 338 2.06 9.90 22.75
CA ASP A 338 3.39 9.39 22.38
C ASP A 338 3.54 9.42 20.85
N ILE A 339 2.49 9.02 20.13
CA ILE A 339 2.50 8.93 18.67
C ILE A 339 2.50 10.31 18.03
N GLU A 340 1.67 11.25 18.52
CA GLU A 340 1.65 12.64 18.06
C GLU A 340 3.01 13.31 18.28
N THR A 341 3.62 13.10 19.44
CA THR A 341 4.97 13.60 19.78
C THR A 341 6.04 13.00 18.85
N TYR A 342 6.04 11.68 18.68
CA TYR A 342 7.00 10.96 17.84
C TYR A 342 6.88 11.32 16.35
N VAL A 343 5.66 11.37 15.81
CA VAL A 343 5.40 11.76 14.42
C VAL A 343 5.78 13.22 14.18
N ARG A 344 5.42 14.14 15.07
CA ARG A 344 5.79 15.55 14.98
C ARG A 344 7.31 15.71 14.87
N ASP A 345 8.05 15.10 15.79
CA ASP A 345 9.51 15.22 15.83
C ASP A 345 10.18 14.48 14.67
N LEU A 346 9.55 13.44 14.12
CA LEU A 346 9.96 12.79 12.88
C LEU A 346 9.73 13.68 11.66
N ILE A 347 8.56 14.31 11.49
CA ILE A 347 8.27 15.27 10.40
C ILE A 347 9.27 16.43 10.46
N ALA A 348 9.48 17.00 11.65
CA ALA A 348 10.46 18.07 11.88
C ALA A 348 11.89 17.61 11.52
N THR A 349 12.27 16.38 11.87
CA THR A 349 13.58 15.81 11.53
C THR A 349 13.74 15.56 10.03
N VAL A 350 12.70 15.07 9.34
CA VAL A 350 12.73 14.78 7.89
C VAL A 350 12.75 16.06 7.05
N GLY A 351 11.99 17.10 7.41
CA GLY A 351 12.05 18.38 6.70
C GLY A 351 13.43 19.02 6.77
N LYS A 352 14.09 18.93 7.93
CA LYS A 352 15.48 19.38 8.17
C LYS A 352 16.55 18.53 7.44
N GLN A 353 16.16 17.54 6.63
CA GLN A 353 17.04 16.84 5.67
C GLN A 353 16.87 17.32 4.21
N HIS A 354 16.00 18.31 3.97
CA HIS A 354 15.73 18.89 2.66
C HIS A 354 16.15 20.37 2.55
N SER A 355 16.44 21.00 3.70
CA SER A 355 16.97 22.36 3.84
C SER A 355 18.47 22.44 3.53
#